data_AF-A0A6I7N1V2-F1
#
_entry.id   AF-A0A6I7N1V2-F1
#
_cell.length_a   1.000
_cell.length_b   1.000
_cell.length_c   1.000
_cell.angle_alpha   90.00
_cell.angle_beta   90.00
_cell.angle_gamma   90.00
#
_symmetry.space_group_name_H-M   'P 1'
#
loop_
_entity.id
_entity.type
_entity.pdbx_description
1 polymer ?
#
loop_
_entity_poly.entity_id
_entity_poly.type
_entity_poly.pdbx_seq_one_letter_code
_entity_poly.pdbx_strand_id
1 'polypeptide(L)'
;MNKLTNLKMGVLALLAAGTFTACAEDNDPVVEIPPVEDAFMEINGGGSTFPNMAFVKLSNEKQTTVTRESWDLAFSNNSEFKVLINGTTGAMAYETEMTSFEELETGYIENLKTSGTLVLDFNNMNSILYVDDPKNPIQNGTALGTIGSSESEARVFVYQRGNSGVEDRDWHKIKVFRSGERYVLQFAPVSSNEITTVEIAKTQDFNFVYYSLDQGSVEVEPKKENWDFVWTAGTSSTPFPQATNGTLGYFFQDLVYHNIYGGVEASMVLETDIAYDNFDEADLTSISFNSNDRLVIGSSWRAGGGPNSSPSTREDRYYLIKDTQMNVYKLRFLSLTSGGERGRPSLEYALVKVGS
;
A
#
# COMPACT_ATOMS: atom_id res chain seq x y z
N MET A 1 69.40 60.24 5.73
CA MET A 1 70.08 60.63 6.98
C MET A 1 69.12 60.38 8.15
N ASN A 2 69.65 59.69 9.16
CA ASN A 2 69.04 59.35 10.44
C ASN A 2 68.24 60.48 11.10
N LYS A 3 67.17 60.14 11.83
CA LYS A 3 67.20 60.00 13.30
C LYS A 3 65.81 59.70 13.86
N LEU A 4 65.76 58.68 14.73
CA LEU A 4 64.72 58.48 15.73
C LEU A 4 64.78 59.59 16.80
N THR A 5 63.63 59.93 17.40
CA THR A 5 63.49 60.10 18.86
C THR A 5 62.02 60.07 19.34
N ASN A 6 61.70 59.00 20.07
CA ASN A 6 60.87 58.83 21.29
C ASN A 6 59.82 59.88 21.70
N LEU A 7 58.60 59.43 22.07
CA LEU A 7 58.11 59.43 23.48
C LEU A 7 56.85 58.56 23.70
N LYS A 8 56.68 58.09 24.94
CA LYS A 8 55.83 57.02 25.50
C LYS A 8 54.39 57.44 25.86
N MET A 9 53.66 56.47 26.44
CA MET A 9 52.36 56.49 27.14
C MET A 9 51.13 56.45 26.24
N GLY A 10 50.13 55.60 26.45
CA GLY A 10 49.84 54.65 27.52
C GLY A 10 48.45 54.07 27.26
N VAL A 11 48.23 52.85 27.74
CA VAL A 11 47.09 51.96 27.54
C VAL A 11 45.74 52.58 27.93
N LEU A 12 44.70 52.41 27.09
CA LEU A 12 43.39 51.97 27.58
C LEU A 12 42.59 51.27 26.46
N ALA A 13 42.24 50.01 26.72
CA ALA A 13 41.41 49.17 25.89
C ALA A 13 39.92 49.46 26.14
N LEU A 14 39.13 49.46 25.08
CA LEU A 14 37.71 49.09 25.12
C LEU A 14 37.37 48.38 23.81
N LEU A 15 37.33 47.04 23.87
CA LEU A 15 36.68 46.20 22.86
C LEU A 15 35.17 46.41 23.03
N ALA A 16 34.52 47.05 22.07
CA ALA A 16 33.07 47.02 21.93
C ALA A 16 32.69 45.72 21.20
N ALA A 17 32.14 44.76 21.95
CA ALA A 17 31.51 43.58 21.39
C ALA A 17 30.16 43.99 20.77
N GLY A 18 30.10 44.01 19.43
CA GLY A 18 28.84 44.15 18.70
C GLY A 18 28.06 42.85 18.77
N THR A 19 26.94 42.86 19.49
CA THR A 19 25.94 41.79 19.46
C THR A 19 25.21 41.85 18.12
N PHE A 20 25.45 40.87 17.25
CA PHE A 20 24.59 40.60 16.11
C PHE A 20 23.24 40.11 16.64
N THR A 21 22.21 40.95 16.55
CA THR A 21 20.82 40.52 16.67
C THR A 21 20.47 39.72 15.41
N ALA A 22 20.40 38.40 15.53
CA ALA A 22 19.78 37.55 14.53
C ALA A 22 18.30 37.91 14.44
N CYS A 23 17.82 38.21 13.23
CA CYS A 23 16.40 38.30 12.95
C CYS A 23 15.76 36.95 13.29
N ALA A 24 14.76 36.98 14.19
CA ALA A 24 13.90 35.84 14.44
C ALA A 24 13.22 35.43 13.14
N GLU A 25 13.25 34.14 12.83
CA GLU A 25 12.39 33.55 11.81
C GLU A 25 10.93 33.85 12.21
N ASP A 26 10.16 34.40 11.27
CA ASP A 26 8.72 34.53 11.40
C ASP A 26 8.14 33.13 11.63
N ASN A 27 7.71 32.88 12.86
CA ASN A 27 6.84 31.76 13.22
C ASN A 27 5.47 32.07 12.59
N ASP A 28 5.32 31.81 11.29
CA ASP A 28 4.00 31.70 10.71
C ASP A 28 3.26 30.63 11.49
N PRO A 29 2.11 30.94 12.13
CA PRO A 29 1.38 29.95 12.88
C PRO A 29 0.98 28.84 11.91
N VAL A 30 1.41 27.61 12.17
CA VAL A 30 0.89 26.43 11.49
C VAL A 30 -0.60 26.41 11.76
N VAL A 31 -1.39 26.76 10.73
CA VAL A 31 -2.85 26.69 10.81
C VAL A 31 -3.20 25.21 10.74
N GLU A 32 -3.35 24.59 11.92
CA GLU A 32 -3.93 23.26 12.01
C GLU A 32 -5.39 23.34 11.58
N ILE A 33 -5.69 22.67 10.45
CA ILE A 33 -7.06 22.53 9.97
C ILE A 33 -7.72 21.47 10.85
N PRO A 34 -8.82 21.79 11.55
CA PRO A 34 -9.51 20.81 12.37
C PRO A 34 -9.97 19.63 11.52
N PRO A 35 -9.97 18.40 12.06
CA PRO A 35 -10.48 17.23 11.35
C PRO A 35 -11.96 17.41 10.96
N VAL A 36 -12.35 16.82 9.83
CA VAL A 36 -13.76 16.75 9.41
C VAL A 36 -14.58 15.98 10.45
N GLU A 37 -15.65 16.59 10.96
CA GLU A 37 -16.51 16.01 12.00
C GLU A 37 -17.44 14.91 11.45
N ASP A 38 -18.01 15.09 10.26
CA ASP A 38 -18.81 14.08 9.58
C ASP A 38 -18.89 14.37 8.08
N ALA A 39 -19.05 13.33 7.27
CA ALA A 39 -19.32 13.47 5.84
C ALA A 39 -19.94 12.21 5.22
N PHE A 40 -20.53 12.41 4.04
CA PHE A 40 -20.92 11.35 3.11
C PHE A 40 -19.94 11.33 1.95
N MET A 41 -19.46 10.14 1.57
CA MET A 41 -18.50 9.99 0.49
C MET A 41 -18.95 8.91 -0.51
N GLU A 42 -18.89 9.25 -1.80
CA GLU A 42 -18.89 8.25 -2.88
C GLU A 42 -17.43 7.92 -3.25
N ILE A 43 -17.08 6.65 -3.20
CA ILE A 43 -15.76 6.18 -3.60
C ILE A 43 -15.65 6.14 -5.12
N ASN A 44 -14.59 6.71 -5.69
CA ASN A 44 -14.31 6.71 -7.12
C ASN A 44 -13.53 5.45 -7.53
N GLY A 45 -14.14 4.28 -7.36
CA GLY A 45 -13.58 3.00 -7.82
C GLY A 45 -13.61 2.84 -9.35
N GLY A 46 -14.22 3.79 -10.07
CA GLY A 46 -14.18 3.90 -11.54
C GLY A 46 -15.29 3.15 -12.28
N GLY A 47 -16.25 2.54 -11.55
CA GLY A 47 -17.41 1.87 -12.13
C GLY A 47 -17.25 0.35 -12.24
N SER A 48 -18.04 -0.26 -13.13
CA SER A 48 -18.29 -1.71 -13.16
C SER A 48 -17.06 -2.60 -13.44
N THR A 49 -15.97 -2.04 -13.97
CA THR A 49 -14.70 -2.75 -14.20
C THR A 49 -13.69 -2.57 -13.07
N PHE A 50 -14.00 -1.73 -12.07
CA PHE A 50 -13.16 -1.45 -10.91
C PHE A 50 -11.73 -1.03 -11.28
N PRO A 51 -11.54 -0.07 -12.20
CA PRO A 51 -10.20 0.23 -12.74
C PRO A 51 -9.31 0.97 -11.74
N ASN A 52 -9.86 1.47 -10.64
CA ASN A 52 -9.16 2.41 -9.77
C ASN A 52 -8.87 1.86 -8.37
N MET A 53 -7.74 2.31 -7.85
CA MET A 53 -7.43 2.39 -6.44
C MET A 53 -7.83 3.78 -5.94
N ALA A 54 -8.75 3.85 -4.98
CA ALA A 54 -9.22 5.10 -4.37
C ALA A 54 -8.70 5.22 -2.94
N PHE A 55 -7.62 5.98 -2.75
CA PHE A 55 -7.05 6.29 -1.44
C PHE A 55 -7.83 7.41 -0.77
N VAL A 56 -8.24 7.21 0.48
CA VAL A 56 -9.08 8.13 1.24
C VAL A 56 -8.35 8.63 2.48
N LYS A 57 -8.41 9.94 2.72
CA LYS A 57 -8.05 10.58 3.99
C LYS A 57 -9.30 11.21 4.58
N LEU A 58 -9.77 10.66 5.71
CA LEU A 58 -11.03 11.04 6.33
C LEU A 58 -10.97 12.46 6.92
N SER A 59 -9.84 12.81 7.53
CA SER A 59 -9.69 14.07 8.28
C SER A 59 -9.84 15.34 7.45
N ASN A 60 -9.76 15.25 6.12
CA ASN A 60 -9.95 16.37 5.20
C ASN A 60 -10.78 16.00 3.97
N GLU A 61 -11.55 14.90 4.06
CA GLU A 61 -12.44 14.41 3.00
C GLU A 61 -11.75 14.20 1.63
N LYS A 62 -10.43 13.95 1.63
CA LYS A 62 -9.66 13.85 0.40
C LYS A 62 -9.70 12.44 -0.15
N GLN A 63 -9.90 12.35 -1.46
CA GLN A 63 -9.70 11.12 -2.23
C GLN A 63 -8.63 11.31 -3.31
N THR A 64 -7.69 10.37 -3.41
CA THR A 64 -6.69 10.31 -4.49
C THR A 64 -6.90 9.02 -5.26
N THR A 65 -7.15 9.13 -6.57
CA THR A 65 -7.49 7.99 -7.43
C THR A 65 -6.33 7.69 -8.37
N VAL A 66 -5.93 6.42 -8.45
CA VAL A 66 -4.89 5.92 -9.36
C VAL A 66 -5.40 4.68 -10.08
N THR A 67 -5.08 4.52 -11.37
CA THR A 67 -5.43 3.30 -12.11
C THR A 67 -4.65 2.11 -11.59
N ARG A 68 -5.32 0.99 -11.33
CA ARG A 68 -4.73 -0.17 -10.66
C ARG A 68 -3.64 -0.89 -11.46
N GLU A 69 -3.61 -0.73 -12.78
CA GLU A 69 -2.58 -1.33 -13.66
C GLU A 69 -1.32 -0.48 -13.84
N SER A 70 -1.25 0.70 -13.21
CA SER A 70 -0.15 1.65 -13.40
C SER A 70 1.21 1.20 -12.84
N TRP A 71 1.24 0.10 -12.08
CA TRP A 71 2.43 -0.40 -11.41
C TRP A 71 2.52 -1.93 -11.49
N ASP A 72 3.70 -2.48 -11.20
CA ASP A 72 3.96 -3.92 -11.19
C ASP A 72 4.59 -4.37 -9.87
N LEU A 73 5.55 -3.59 -9.36
CA LEU A 73 6.31 -3.90 -8.16
C LEU A 73 6.29 -2.71 -7.19
N ALA A 74 6.19 -3.00 -5.89
CA ALA A 74 6.25 -2.00 -4.82
C ALA A 74 7.38 -2.37 -3.84
N PHE A 75 8.40 -1.51 -3.77
CA PHE A 75 9.61 -1.72 -2.99
C PHE A 75 9.47 -1.06 -1.62
N SER A 76 9.53 -1.84 -0.55
CA SER A 76 9.29 -1.33 0.81
C SER A 76 10.34 -0.33 1.27
N ASN A 77 9.90 0.77 1.87
CA ASN A 77 10.75 1.73 2.55
C ASN A 77 11.07 1.36 4.01
N ASN A 78 10.55 0.23 4.52
CA ASN A 78 10.88 -0.30 5.84
C ASN A 78 12.36 -0.70 5.92
N SER A 79 12.86 -1.03 7.11
CA SER A 79 14.23 -1.51 7.29
C SER A 79 14.52 -2.79 6.50
N GLU A 80 13.55 -3.70 6.44
CA GLU A 80 13.64 -4.94 5.68
C GLU A 80 13.55 -4.70 4.17
N PHE A 81 14.22 -5.55 3.40
CA PHE A 81 14.10 -5.56 1.95
C PHE A 81 12.99 -6.52 1.54
N LYS A 82 11.80 -5.95 1.30
CA LYS A 82 10.62 -6.65 0.78
C LYS A 82 10.13 -5.98 -0.50
N VAL A 83 9.57 -6.78 -1.40
CA VAL A 83 8.98 -6.32 -2.66
C VAL A 83 7.63 -7.00 -2.83
N LEU A 84 6.59 -6.18 -2.98
CA LEU A 84 5.24 -6.64 -3.29
C LEU A 84 5.04 -6.66 -4.80
N ILE A 85 4.20 -7.57 -5.27
CA ILE A 85 3.71 -7.60 -6.64
C ILE A 85 2.34 -6.93 -6.72
N ASN A 86 1.92 -6.56 -7.94
CA ASN A 86 0.61 -5.95 -8.14
C ASN A 86 -0.57 -6.92 -7.94
N GLY A 87 -0.94 -7.14 -6.68
CA GLY A 87 -2.13 -7.91 -6.31
C GLY A 87 -3.43 -7.26 -6.79
N THR A 88 -3.44 -5.97 -7.13
CA THR A 88 -4.67 -5.32 -7.61
C THR A 88 -5.05 -5.75 -9.01
N THR A 89 -4.13 -6.30 -9.82
CA THR A 89 -4.42 -6.90 -11.15
C THR A 89 -4.56 -8.43 -11.10
N GLY A 90 -4.38 -9.03 -9.91
CA GLY A 90 -4.28 -10.49 -9.76
C GLY A 90 -2.93 -11.05 -10.21
N ALA A 91 -1.87 -10.25 -10.16
CA ALA A 91 -0.52 -10.69 -10.54
C ALA A 91 -0.03 -11.82 -9.62
N MET A 92 0.83 -12.69 -10.18
CA MET A 92 1.41 -13.84 -9.49
C MET A 92 2.90 -13.97 -9.84
N ALA A 93 3.71 -14.49 -8.92
CA ALA A 93 5.14 -14.75 -9.15
C ALA A 93 5.52 -16.17 -8.77
N TYR A 94 6.36 -16.80 -9.59
CA TYR A 94 6.93 -18.13 -9.37
C TYR A 94 8.44 -18.02 -9.16
N GLU A 95 8.94 -18.43 -8.00
CA GLU A 95 10.37 -18.54 -7.72
C GLU A 95 10.97 -19.74 -8.46
N THR A 96 12.03 -19.51 -9.24
CA THR A 96 12.76 -20.59 -9.91
C THR A 96 14.02 -20.95 -9.12
N GLU A 97 14.58 -22.12 -9.41
CA GLU A 97 15.89 -22.53 -8.86
C GLU A 97 17.07 -21.81 -9.55
N MET A 98 16.81 -20.94 -10.52
CA MET A 98 17.84 -20.31 -11.36
C MET A 98 18.34 -19.00 -10.74
N THR A 99 19.57 -18.62 -11.09
CA THR A 99 20.18 -17.35 -10.65
C THR A 99 20.50 -16.42 -11.83
N SER A 100 20.43 -16.92 -13.06
CA SER A 100 20.62 -16.19 -14.30
C SER A 100 19.41 -16.36 -15.24
N PHE A 101 19.12 -15.31 -16.00
CA PHE A 101 18.01 -15.29 -16.97
C PHE A 101 18.26 -16.18 -18.19
N GLU A 102 19.51 -16.55 -18.44
CA GLU A 102 19.93 -17.42 -19.53
C GLU A 102 19.64 -18.90 -19.21
N GLU A 103 19.55 -19.26 -17.93
CA GLU A 103 19.15 -20.61 -17.47
C GLU A 103 17.66 -20.89 -17.72
N LEU A 104 16.85 -19.83 -17.91
CA LEU A 104 15.41 -19.89 -18.04
C LEU A 104 14.99 -20.16 -19.49
N GLU A 105 14.91 -21.43 -19.84
CA GLU A 105 14.53 -21.88 -21.18
C GLU A 105 13.05 -21.61 -21.52
N THR A 106 12.75 -21.37 -22.80
CA THR A 106 11.38 -21.14 -23.29
C THR A 106 10.42 -22.28 -22.92
N GLY A 107 10.87 -23.54 -22.97
CA GLY A 107 10.05 -24.69 -22.60
C GLY A 107 9.62 -24.67 -21.13
N TYR A 108 10.44 -24.11 -20.24
CA TYR A 108 10.10 -23.94 -18.82
C TYR A 108 8.95 -22.95 -18.64
N ILE A 109 8.99 -21.82 -19.36
CA ILE A 109 7.93 -20.80 -19.35
C ILE A 109 6.61 -21.36 -19.90
N GLU A 110 6.66 -22.07 -21.02
CA GLU A 110 5.45 -22.64 -21.62
C GLU A 110 4.81 -23.73 -20.74
N ASN A 111 5.63 -24.51 -20.02
CA ASN A 111 5.12 -25.44 -19.02
C ASN A 111 4.39 -24.71 -17.88
N LEU A 112 4.92 -23.60 -17.36
CA LEU A 112 4.26 -22.81 -16.31
C LEU A 112 2.93 -22.18 -16.79
N LYS A 113 2.87 -21.73 -18.05
CA LYS A 113 1.63 -21.20 -18.64
C LYS A 113 0.57 -22.29 -18.76
N THR A 114 0.95 -23.45 -19.28
CA THR A 114 0.01 -24.53 -19.59
C THR A 114 -0.41 -25.36 -18.38
N SER A 115 0.42 -25.42 -17.33
CA SER A 115 0.07 -26.07 -16.06
C SER A 115 -0.96 -25.31 -15.24
N GLY A 116 -1.19 -24.03 -15.53
CA GLY A 116 -2.04 -23.16 -14.73
C GLY A 116 -1.41 -22.72 -13.40
N THR A 117 -0.09 -22.87 -13.23
CA THR A 117 0.60 -22.53 -11.97
C THR A 117 0.40 -21.07 -11.58
N LEU A 118 0.47 -20.15 -12.56
CA LEU A 118 0.28 -18.71 -12.37
C LEU A 118 -1.09 -18.24 -12.90
N VAL A 119 -2.14 -19.00 -12.58
CA VAL A 119 -3.54 -18.61 -12.82
C VAL A 119 -4.24 -18.42 -11.47
N LEU A 120 -4.84 -17.24 -11.26
CA LEU A 120 -5.54 -16.89 -10.02
C LEU A 120 -7.04 -17.25 -10.14
N ASP A 121 -7.36 -18.53 -9.95
CA ASP A 121 -8.74 -19.01 -9.99
C ASP A 121 -9.02 -20.13 -8.97
N PHE A 122 -10.25 -20.66 -9.00
CA PHE A 122 -10.70 -21.74 -8.12
C PHE A 122 -10.16 -23.13 -8.46
N ASN A 123 -9.47 -23.29 -9.59
CA ASN A 123 -8.85 -24.55 -10.00
C ASN A 123 -7.38 -24.63 -9.54
N ASN A 124 -6.73 -23.48 -9.33
CA ASN A 124 -5.37 -23.44 -8.81
C ASN A 124 -5.34 -23.57 -7.29
N MET A 125 -5.31 -24.83 -6.84
CA MET A 125 -5.24 -25.24 -5.43
C MET A 125 -3.99 -24.74 -4.68
N ASN A 126 -2.98 -24.24 -5.41
CA ASN A 126 -1.72 -23.71 -4.89
C ASN A 126 -1.59 -22.19 -5.06
N SER A 127 -2.63 -21.50 -5.55
CA SER A 127 -2.60 -20.07 -5.89
C SER A 127 -2.06 -19.18 -4.77
N ILE A 128 -2.35 -19.53 -3.50
CA ILE A 128 -1.90 -18.79 -2.32
C ILE A 128 -0.37 -18.73 -2.18
N LEU A 129 0.37 -19.67 -2.79
CA LEU A 129 1.83 -19.72 -2.74
C LEU A 129 2.51 -18.71 -3.68
N TYR A 130 1.77 -18.15 -4.64
CA TYR A 130 2.34 -17.33 -5.72
C TYR A 130 1.86 -15.88 -5.67
N VAL A 131 1.22 -15.48 -4.57
CA VAL A 131 0.71 -14.13 -4.31
C VAL A 131 1.29 -13.62 -3.00
N ASP A 132 1.30 -12.30 -2.83
CA ASP A 132 1.63 -11.70 -1.55
C ASP A 132 0.60 -12.07 -0.48
N ASP A 133 1.03 -12.22 0.79
CA ASP A 133 0.07 -12.40 1.88
C ASP A 133 -0.91 -11.23 1.91
N PRO A 134 -2.23 -11.50 1.95
CA PRO A 134 -3.21 -10.45 1.76
C PRO A 134 -3.38 -9.55 2.99
N LYS A 135 -2.99 -10.02 4.19
CA LYS A 135 -3.22 -9.32 5.47
C LYS A 135 -2.05 -8.45 5.91
N ASN A 136 -0.83 -8.95 5.80
CA ASN A 136 0.37 -8.20 6.10
C ASN A 136 1.56 -8.80 5.32
N PRO A 137 1.73 -8.45 4.03
CA PRO A 137 2.75 -9.06 3.18
C PRO A 137 4.18 -8.83 3.67
N ILE A 138 4.45 -7.70 4.32
CA ILE A 138 5.79 -7.43 4.88
C ILE A 138 6.14 -8.44 5.97
N GLN A 139 5.20 -8.71 6.89
CA GLN A 139 5.45 -9.60 8.02
C GLN A 139 5.26 -11.09 7.69
N ASN A 140 4.20 -11.41 6.93
CA ASN A 140 3.77 -12.79 6.72
C ASN A 140 4.37 -13.43 5.46
N GLY A 141 4.85 -12.61 4.52
CA GLY A 141 5.51 -13.08 3.30
C GLY A 141 4.99 -12.42 2.03
N THR A 142 5.92 -12.21 1.10
CA THR A 142 5.66 -11.73 -0.27
C THR A 142 5.86 -12.89 -1.25
N ALA A 143 5.26 -12.80 -2.44
CA ALA A 143 5.48 -13.76 -3.53
C ALA A 143 6.95 -13.82 -3.98
N LEU A 144 7.71 -12.74 -3.76
CA LEU A 144 9.15 -12.66 -4.04
C LEU A 144 10.04 -13.12 -2.87
N GLY A 145 9.44 -13.57 -1.76
CA GLY A 145 10.17 -14.12 -0.62
C GLY A 145 11.26 -13.20 -0.05
N THR A 146 12.44 -13.76 0.18
CA THR A 146 13.60 -13.02 0.70
C THR A 146 14.44 -12.47 -0.45
N ILE A 147 14.73 -11.16 -0.41
CA ILE A 147 15.55 -10.50 -1.42
C ILE A 147 17.03 -10.84 -1.20
N GLY A 148 17.70 -11.30 -2.27
CA GLY A 148 19.11 -11.69 -2.24
C GLY A 148 20.03 -10.55 -1.80
N SER A 149 21.07 -10.86 -1.03
CA SER A 149 22.00 -9.84 -0.53
C SER A 149 22.97 -9.32 -1.60
N SER A 150 23.08 -10.05 -2.72
CA SER A 150 23.89 -9.74 -3.90
C SER A 150 23.24 -10.34 -5.16
N GLU A 151 23.73 -9.95 -6.34
CA GLU A 151 23.24 -10.48 -7.62
C GLU A 151 23.38 -11.99 -7.72
N SER A 152 24.49 -12.57 -7.24
CA SER A 152 24.74 -14.01 -7.30
C SER A 152 23.86 -14.83 -6.36
N GLU A 153 23.29 -14.20 -5.33
CA GLU A 153 22.40 -14.87 -4.37
C GLU A 153 20.91 -14.73 -4.74
N ALA A 154 20.58 -13.83 -5.68
CA ALA A 154 19.21 -13.59 -6.06
C ALA A 154 18.68 -14.62 -7.06
N ARG A 155 17.48 -15.11 -6.77
CA ARG A 155 16.72 -16.02 -7.64
C ARG A 155 16.02 -15.27 -8.75
N VAL A 156 15.86 -15.96 -9.87
CA VAL A 156 15.04 -15.53 -10.99
C VAL A 156 13.60 -15.92 -10.71
N PHE A 157 12.67 -15.01 -10.94
CA PHE A 157 11.24 -15.23 -10.84
C PHE A 157 10.59 -15.10 -12.21
N VAL A 158 9.58 -15.95 -12.46
CA VAL A 158 8.62 -15.75 -13.56
C VAL A 158 7.43 -14.99 -13.01
N TYR A 159 7.15 -13.83 -13.60
CA TYR A 159 6.14 -12.88 -13.14
C TYR A 159 5.01 -12.78 -14.16
N GLN A 160 3.81 -13.22 -13.76
CA GLN A 160 2.57 -12.99 -14.48
C GLN A 160 1.96 -11.68 -13.97
N ARG A 161 1.67 -10.74 -14.87
CA ARG A 161 1.35 -9.34 -14.55
C ARG A 161 -0.12 -9.08 -14.19
N GLY A 162 -0.89 -10.13 -13.96
CA GLY A 162 -2.32 -10.09 -13.69
C GLY A 162 -3.17 -9.87 -14.93
N ASN A 163 -4.35 -10.49 -14.94
CA ASN A 163 -5.38 -10.37 -15.98
C ASN A 163 -6.79 -10.29 -15.37
N SER A 164 -6.90 -10.05 -14.06
CA SER A 164 -8.17 -10.06 -13.36
C SER A 164 -8.87 -8.72 -13.56
N GLY A 165 -9.71 -8.62 -14.59
CA GLY A 165 -10.47 -7.41 -14.95
C GLY A 165 -9.63 -6.29 -15.60
N VAL A 166 -8.40 -6.61 -15.99
CA VAL A 166 -7.50 -5.76 -16.79
C VAL A 166 -7.07 -6.56 -18.01
N GLU A 167 -6.56 -5.87 -19.02
CA GLU A 167 -5.97 -6.54 -20.19
C GLU A 167 -4.79 -7.43 -19.78
N ASP A 168 -4.66 -8.57 -20.45
CA ASP A 168 -3.53 -9.47 -20.23
C ASP A 168 -2.24 -8.81 -20.73
N ARG A 169 -1.17 -8.96 -19.95
CA ARG A 169 0.13 -8.32 -20.22
C ARG A 169 1.23 -9.36 -20.28
N ASP A 170 2.25 -9.09 -21.10
CA ASP A 170 3.36 -10.01 -21.31
C ASP A 170 4.05 -10.39 -19.98
N TRP A 171 4.26 -11.69 -19.80
CA TRP A 171 4.98 -12.21 -18.63
C TRP A 171 6.43 -11.74 -18.65
N HIS A 172 7.00 -11.55 -17.47
CA HIS A 172 8.38 -11.09 -17.33
C HIS A 172 9.21 -12.07 -16.51
N LYS A 173 10.50 -12.14 -16.83
CA LYS A 173 11.50 -12.67 -15.89
C LYS A 173 12.02 -11.50 -15.06
N ILE A 174 12.01 -11.64 -13.75
CA ILE A 174 12.46 -10.59 -12.82
C ILE A 174 13.45 -11.17 -11.82
N LYS A 175 14.38 -10.34 -11.37
CA LYS A 175 15.37 -10.67 -10.35
C LYS A 175 15.65 -9.43 -9.52
N VAL A 176 15.61 -9.57 -8.20
CA VAL A 176 15.81 -8.45 -7.27
C VAL A 176 16.87 -8.81 -6.25
N PHE A 177 17.82 -7.90 -6.04
CA PHE A 177 18.86 -8.03 -5.03
C PHE A 177 19.21 -6.69 -4.39
N ARG A 178 20.04 -6.73 -3.36
CA ARG A 178 20.48 -5.55 -2.62
C ARG A 178 21.79 -5.00 -3.18
N SER A 179 21.90 -3.67 -3.17
CA SER A 179 23.16 -2.93 -3.35
C SER A 179 23.24 -1.85 -2.29
N GLY A 180 23.90 -2.16 -1.17
CA GLY A 180 23.89 -1.31 0.04
C GLY A 180 22.48 -1.14 0.62
N GLU A 181 21.99 0.10 0.65
CA GLU A 181 20.63 0.47 1.11
C GLU A 181 19.59 0.51 -0.02
N ARG A 182 19.99 0.15 -1.25
CA ARG A 182 19.12 0.17 -2.45
C ARG A 182 18.72 -1.23 -2.88
N TYR A 183 17.62 -1.30 -3.61
CA TYR A 183 17.29 -2.45 -4.42
C TYR A 183 17.93 -2.31 -5.80
N VAL A 184 18.26 -3.44 -6.42
CA VAL A 184 18.56 -3.54 -7.84
C VAL A 184 17.53 -4.49 -8.44
N LEU A 185 16.80 -4.00 -9.43
CA LEU A 185 15.83 -4.76 -10.20
C LEU A 185 16.42 -5.03 -11.58
N GLN A 186 16.48 -6.31 -11.95
CA GLN A 186 16.72 -6.77 -13.31
C GLN A 186 15.42 -7.37 -13.86
N PHE A 187 15.07 -7.05 -15.11
CA PHE A 187 13.86 -7.59 -15.73
C PHE A 187 13.94 -7.62 -17.25
N ALA A 188 13.15 -8.50 -17.86
CA ALA A 188 12.87 -8.54 -19.30
C ALA A 188 11.54 -9.26 -19.56
N PRO A 189 10.82 -8.96 -20.66
CA PRO A 189 9.77 -9.85 -21.15
C PRO A 189 10.31 -11.27 -21.32
N VAL A 190 9.52 -12.30 -21.04
CA VAL A 190 9.96 -13.71 -21.20
C VAL A 190 10.30 -14.09 -22.64
N SER A 191 9.82 -13.30 -23.60
CA SER A 191 10.14 -13.42 -25.04
C SER A 191 11.44 -12.71 -25.44
N SER A 192 12.05 -11.94 -24.53
CA SER A 192 13.21 -11.10 -24.81
C SER A 192 14.44 -11.52 -24.00
N ASN A 193 15.62 -11.28 -24.59
CA ASN A 193 16.92 -11.38 -23.93
C ASN A 193 17.50 -10.01 -23.58
N GLU A 194 16.79 -8.92 -23.88
CA GLU A 194 17.22 -7.57 -23.54
C GLU A 194 16.87 -7.27 -22.08
N ILE A 195 17.88 -7.30 -21.21
CA ILE A 195 17.74 -7.12 -19.77
C ILE A 195 17.82 -5.65 -19.42
N THR A 196 16.79 -5.14 -18.75
CA THR A 196 16.83 -3.82 -18.10
C THR A 196 17.30 -3.98 -16.66
N THR A 197 18.25 -3.15 -16.23
CA THR A 197 18.73 -3.08 -14.84
C THR A 197 18.51 -1.68 -14.29
N VAL A 198 17.92 -1.58 -13.11
CA VAL A 198 17.64 -0.30 -12.44
C VAL A 198 17.95 -0.39 -10.94
N GLU A 199 18.54 0.67 -10.40
CA GLU A 199 18.66 0.86 -8.95
C GLU A 199 17.44 1.62 -8.42
N ILE A 200 16.87 1.15 -7.31
CA ILE A 200 15.71 1.75 -6.67
C ILE A 200 16.11 2.14 -5.25
N ALA A 201 16.14 3.44 -5.00
CA ALA A 201 16.44 4.01 -3.70
C ALA A 201 15.19 4.06 -2.82
N LYS A 202 15.35 3.80 -1.52
CA LYS A 202 14.30 3.99 -0.52
C LYS A 202 14.03 5.49 -0.31
N THR A 203 12.82 5.80 0.13
CA THR A 203 12.36 7.15 0.49
C THR A 203 11.76 7.14 1.90
N GLN A 204 11.58 8.31 2.53
CA GLN A 204 11.09 8.39 3.92
C GLN A 204 9.58 8.66 4.04
N ASP A 205 9.01 9.37 3.05
CA ASP A 205 7.64 9.90 3.12
C ASP A 205 6.55 8.87 2.73
N PHE A 206 6.93 7.76 2.10
CA PHE A 206 6.02 6.75 1.54
C PHE A 206 6.25 5.39 2.21
N ASN A 207 5.26 4.50 2.19
CA ASN A 207 5.46 3.11 2.61
C ASN A 207 6.26 2.33 1.57
N PHE A 208 6.05 2.66 0.29
CA PHE A 208 6.66 1.99 -0.85
C PHE A 208 7.15 2.95 -1.93
N VAL A 209 8.12 2.50 -2.72
CA VAL A 209 8.47 3.05 -4.03
C VAL A 209 7.90 2.14 -5.10
N TYR A 210 7.07 2.67 -6.00
CA TYR A 210 6.40 1.89 -7.02
C TYR A 210 7.15 1.93 -8.36
N TYR A 211 7.12 0.82 -9.07
CA TYR A 211 7.75 0.66 -10.37
C TYR A 211 6.81 -0.07 -11.34
N SER A 212 6.68 0.49 -12.54
CA SER A 212 6.07 -0.12 -13.72
C SER A 212 7.18 -0.68 -14.61
N LEU A 213 7.03 -1.92 -15.07
CA LEU A 213 7.98 -2.53 -16.01
C LEU A 213 7.95 -1.85 -17.39
N ASP A 214 6.89 -1.09 -17.69
CA ASP A 214 6.74 -0.36 -18.95
C ASP A 214 7.13 1.12 -18.84
N GLN A 215 6.84 1.76 -17.68
CA GLN A 215 6.96 3.22 -17.51
C GLN A 215 8.07 3.66 -16.55
N GLY A 216 8.68 2.72 -15.81
CA GLY A 216 9.67 3.05 -14.78
C GLY A 216 9.02 3.44 -13.45
N SER A 217 9.63 4.38 -12.72
CA SER A 217 9.07 4.86 -11.45
C SER A 217 7.74 5.57 -11.64
N VAL A 218 6.76 5.24 -10.79
CA VAL A 218 5.39 5.79 -10.84
C VAL A 218 4.92 6.17 -9.43
N GLU A 219 3.98 7.11 -9.35
CA GLU A 219 3.31 7.49 -8.10
C GLU A 219 2.00 6.72 -7.97
N VAL A 220 1.77 6.07 -6.81
CA VAL A 220 0.59 5.23 -6.57
C VAL A 220 -0.08 5.59 -5.25
N GLU A 221 0.53 5.26 -4.12
CA GLU A 221 0.01 5.70 -2.82
C GLU A 221 0.40 7.16 -2.54
N PRO A 222 -0.47 7.96 -1.89
CA PRO A 222 -0.07 9.23 -1.28
C PRO A 222 1.01 9.01 -0.21
N LYS A 223 1.64 10.09 0.27
CA LYS A 223 2.53 10.01 1.45
C LYS A 223 1.84 9.25 2.58
N LYS A 224 2.60 8.46 3.34
CA LYS A 224 2.06 7.48 4.30
C LYS A 224 1.20 8.08 5.42
N GLU A 225 1.29 9.38 5.68
CA GLU A 225 0.43 10.12 6.63
C GLU A 225 -0.88 10.66 6.01
N ASN A 226 -0.98 10.66 4.68
CA ASN A 226 -2.01 11.33 3.90
C ASN A 226 -3.03 10.38 3.28
N TRP A 227 -3.17 9.17 3.83
CA TRP A 227 -4.27 8.26 3.51
C TRP A 227 -4.49 7.25 4.64
N ASP A 228 -5.75 6.92 4.85
CA ASP A 228 -6.22 6.05 5.93
C ASP A 228 -6.55 4.65 5.40
N PHE A 229 -7.29 4.59 4.29
CA PHE A 229 -7.58 3.35 3.59
C PHE A 229 -7.62 3.54 2.07
N VAL A 230 -7.53 2.44 1.35
CA VAL A 230 -7.73 2.37 -0.09
C VAL A 230 -8.84 1.38 -0.41
N TRP A 231 -9.76 1.81 -1.26
CA TRP A 231 -10.77 0.95 -1.86
C TRP A 231 -10.30 0.53 -3.25
N THR A 232 -10.32 -0.77 -3.56
CA THR A 232 -9.87 -1.30 -4.86
C THR A 232 -10.37 -2.72 -5.09
N ALA A 233 -10.29 -3.19 -6.33
CA ALA A 233 -10.19 -4.63 -6.60
C ALA A 233 -8.79 -5.15 -6.25
N GLY A 234 -8.66 -6.43 -5.90
CA GLY A 234 -7.37 -7.06 -5.68
C GLY A 234 -7.41 -8.46 -5.10
N THR A 235 -6.23 -9.05 -4.98
CA THR A 235 -6.02 -10.38 -4.42
C THR A 235 -6.26 -10.39 -2.91
N SER A 236 -7.04 -11.37 -2.46
CA SER A 236 -7.15 -11.78 -1.07
C SER A 236 -7.22 -13.30 -1.00
N SER A 237 -7.77 -13.84 0.08
CA SER A 237 -7.82 -15.27 0.33
C SER A 237 -9.18 -15.71 0.85
N THR A 238 -9.60 -16.92 0.48
CA THR A 238 -10.83 -17.54 0.99
C THR A 238 -10.52 -18.91 1.60
N PRO A 239 -11.15 -19.30 2.72
CA PRO A 239 -11.04 -20.67 3.23
C PRO A 239 -11.48 -21.67 2.15
N PHE A 240 -10.63 -22.66 1.90
CA PHE A 240 -10.88 -23.71 0.92
C PHE A 240 -10.13 -24.97 1.38
N PRO A 241 -10.80 -25.94 2.02
CA PRO A 241 -10.11 -27.04 2.71
C PRO A 241 -9.19 -27.90 1.84
N GLN A 242 -9.46 -27.96 0.53
CA GLN A 242 -8.65 -28.70 -0.44
C GLN A 242 -7.42 -27.91 -0.91
N ALA A 243 -7.40 -26.59 -0.70
CA ALA A 243 -6.29 -25.72 -1.07
C ALA A 243 -5.10 -25.90 -0.14
N THR A 244 -3.91 -25.60 -0.65
CA THR A 244 -2.71 -25.53 0.17
C THR A 244 -2.92 -24.54 1.31
N ASN A 245 -2.48 -24.90 2.52
CA ASN A 245 -2.74 -24.16 3.76
C ASN A 245 -4.23 -23.95 4.10
N GLY A 246 -5.12 -24.77 3.53
CA GLY A 246 -6.58 -24.67 3.73
C GLY A 246 -7.20 -23.39 3.19
N THR A 247 -6.48 -22.68 2.31
CA THR A 247 -6.82 -21.33 1.86
C THR A 247 -6.47 -21.15 0.39
N LEU A 248 -7.39 -20.60 -0.39
CA LEU A 248 -7.20 -20.31 -1.80
C LEU A 248 -6.91 -18.81 -2.00
N GLY A 249 -5.91 -18.47 -2.82
CA GLY A 249 -5.72 -17.12 -3.32
C GLY A 249 -6.85 -16.80 -4.31
N TYR A 250 -7.51 -15.65 -4.14
CA TYR A 250 -8.69 -15.31 -4.92
C TYR A 250 -8.76 -13.82 -5.21
N PHE A 251 -9.28 -13.46 -6.38
CA PHE A 251 -9.46 -12.08 -6.78
C PHE A 251 -10.81 -11.52 -6.32
N PHE A 252 -10.81 -10.35 -5.70
CA PHE A 252 -11.99 -9.66 -5.19
C PHE A 252 -12.16 -8.30 -5.89
N GLN A 253 -13.40 -7.87 -6.09
CA GLN A 253 -13.74 -6.65 -6.84
C GLN A 253 -13.99 -5.41 -5.97
N ASP A 254 -13.90 -5.53 -4.65
CA ASP A 254 -14.41 -4.54 -3.69
C ASP A 254 -13.78 -4.67 -2.30
N LEU A 255 -12.44 -4.66 -2.25
CA LEU A 255 -11.66 -4.72 -1.03
C LEU A 255 -11.36 -3.33 -0.48
N VAL A 256 -11.31 -3.26 0.84
CA VAL A 256 -10.82 -2.11 1.60
C VAL A 256 -9.59 -2.52 2.38
N TYR A 257 -8.45 -1.92 2.06
CA TYR A 257 -7.21 -2.07 2.80
C TYR A 257 -6.92 -0.80 3.59
N HIS A 258 -6.65 -0.89 4.89
CA HIS A 258 -6.21 0.26 5.67
C HIS A 258 -4.68 0.31 5.79
N ASN A 259 -4.15 1.52 5.99
CA ASN A 259 -2.72 1.84 5.92
C ASN A 259 -1.95 1.43 7.18
N ILE A 260 -1.82 0.12 7.41
CA ILE A 260 -1.09 -0.40 8.59
C ILE A 260 0.38 0.04 8.65
N TYR A 261 0.99 0.34 7.49
CA TYR A 261 2.40 0.77 7.42
C TYR A 261 2.59 2.25 7.71
N GLY A 262 1.56 3.08 7.47
CA GLY A 262 1.49 4.46 7.92
C GLY A 262 1.11 4.61 9.40
N GLY A 263 0.72 3.52 10.07
CA GLY A 263 0.31 3.51 11.47
C GLY A 263 -1.20 3.63 11.69
N VAL A 264 -2.00 3.46 10.64
CA VAL A 264 -3.46 3.45 10.74
C VAL A 264 -3.91 2.11 11.34
N GLU A 265 -4.84 2.17 12.29
CA GLU A 265 -5.41 1.01 12.93
C GLU A 265 -6.92 0.94 12.66
N ALA A 266 -7.49 -0.26 12.62
CA ALA A 266 -8.92 -0.43 12.43
C ALA A 266 -9.54 -1.43 13.40
N SER A 267 -10.85 -1.29 13.61
CA SER A 267 -11.69 -2.26 14.32
C SER A 267 -13.06 -2.40 13.67
N MET A 268 -13.78 -3.46 14.00
CA MET A 268 -15.14 -3.72 13.53
C MET A 268 -16.06 -3.82 14.75
N VAL A 269 -17.22 -3.19 14.68
CA VAL A 269 -18.23 -3.20 15.73
C VAL A 269 -19.55 -3.66 15.13
N LEU A 270 -20.26 -4.53 15.83
CA LEU A 270 -21.60 -4.97 15.44
C LEU A 270 -22.64 -3.98 15.98
N GLU A 271 -23.65 -3.66 15.16
CA GLU A 271 -24.78 -2.81 15.55
C GLU A 271 -25.55 -3.37 16.75
N THR A 272 -25.48 -4.69 16.97
CA THR A 272 -26.11 -5.35 18.14
C THR A 272 -25.35 -5.17 19.45
N ASP A 273 -24.05 -4.89 19.38
CA ASP A 273 -23.23 -4.65 20.57
C ASP A 273 -23.39 -3.20 21.02
N ILE A 274 -23.28 -2.28 20.07
CA ILE A 274 -23.59 -0.86 20.22
C ILE A 274 -23.96 -0.29 18.85
N ALA A 275 -25.06 0.44 18.77
CA ALA A 275 -25.54 0.99 17.51
C ALA A 275 -24.63 2.14 17.02
N TYR A 276 -24.46 2.28 15.71
CA TYR A 276 -23.62 3.33 15.10
C TYR A 276 -23.96 4.72 15.63
N ASP A 277 -25.25 5.06 15.72
CA ASP A 277 -25.73 6.37 16.17
C ASP A 277 -25.44 6.63 17.66
N ASN A 278 -25.29 5.56 18.46
CA ASN A 278 -25.07 5.65 19.89
C ASN A 278 -23.58 5.58 20.29
N PHE A 279 -22.69 5.21 19.36
CA PHE A 279 -21.26 5.06 19.64
C PHE A 279 -20.57 6.42 19.83
N ASP A 280 -19.87 6.59 20.96
CA ASP A 280 -19.16 7.80 21.34
C ASP A 280 -17.73 7.54 21.89
N GLU A 281 -17.04 8.59 22.33
CA GLU A 281 -15.66 8.51 22.82
C GLU A 281 -15.49 7.59 24.04
N ALA A 282 -16.48 7.49 24.92
CA ALA A 282 -16.38 6.67 26.14
C ALA A 282 -16.31 5.18 25.81
N ASP A 283 -16.94 4.76 24.70
CA ASP A 283 -16.98 3.38 24.24
C ASP A 283 -15.62 2.89 23.74
N LEU A 284 -14.72 3.80 23.35
CA LEU A 284 -13.36 3.46 22.86
C LEU A 284 -12.54 2.68 23.89
N THR A 285 -12.87 2.78 25.17
CA THR A 285 -12.23 2.01 26.25
C THR A 285 -12.43 0.50 26.11
N SER A 286 -13.45 0.07 25.38
CA SER A 286 -13.76 -1.34 25.11
C SER A 286 -13.24 -1.85 23.76
N ILE A 287 -12.67 -0.96 22.93
CA ILE A 287 -12.27 -1.27 21.56
C ILE A 287 -10.82 -1.75 21.52
N SER A 288 -10.62 -2.87 20.82
CA SER A 288 -9.30 -3.33 20.41
C SER A 288 -9.07 -2.97 18.94
N PHE A 289 -8.07 -2.12 18.69
CA PHE A 289 -7.64 -1.77 17.34
C PHE A 289 -6.62 -2.77 16.83
N ASN A 290 -6.69 -3.06 15.53
CA ASN A 290 -5.76 -3.94 14.84
C ASN A 290 -4.91 -3.11 13.86
N SER A 291 -3.59 -3.24 14.01
CA SER A 291 -2.58 -2.61 13.17
C SER A 291 -1.72 -3.63 12.41
N ASN A 292 -2.14 -4.90 12.40
CA ASN A 292 -1.39 -6.02 11.83
C ASN A 292 -2.14 -6.80 10.73
N ASP A 293 -3.40 -6.46 10.47
CA ASP A 293 -4.21 -7.07 9.42
C ASP A 293 -4.89 -5.96 8.62
N ARG A 294 -4.34 -5.58 7.45
CA ARG A 294 -4.90 -4.50 6.63
C ARG A 294 -6.33 -4.77 6.14
N LEU A 295 -6.84 -6.00 6.29
CA LEU A 295 -8.16 -6.46 5.85
C LEU A 295 -9.22 -6.48 6.96
N VAL A 296 -9.03 -5.77 8.09
CA VAL A 296 -10.07 -5.60 9.12
C VAL A 296 -11.42 -5.20 8.50
N ILE A 297 -11.41 -4.25 7.57
CA ILE A 297 -12.57 -3.95 6.72
C ILE A 297 -12.64 -4.98 5.60
N GLY A 298 -11.62 -5.03 4.73
CA GLY A 298 -11.47 -6.05 3.70
C GLY A 298 -12.70 -6.17 2.82
N SER A 299 -13.22 -7.38 2.65
CA SER A 299 -14.52 -7.62 2.00
C SER A 299 -15.67 -7.76 2.99
N SER A 300 -15.43 -7.58 4.30
CA SER A 300 -16.40 -7.94 5.35
C SER A 300 -17.58 -6.99 5.45
N TRP A 301 -17.48 -5.81 4.82
CA TRP A 301 -18.51 -4.76 4.76
C TRP A 301 -19.68 -5.12 3.85
N ARG A 302 -19.54 -6.19 3.05
CA ARG A 302 -20.57 -6.65 2.11
C ARG A 302 -20.72 -8.18 2.16
N ALA A 303 -21.93 -8.65 1.86
CA ALA A 303 -22.15 -10.03 1.51
C ALA A 303 -21.72 -10.26 0.05
N GLY A 304 -21.04 -11.38 -0.19
CA GLY A 304 -20.80 -11.82 -1.56
C GLY A 304 -22.12 -12.14 -2.27
N GLY A 305 -22.12 -12.06 -3.59
CA GLY A 305 -23.18 -12.64 -4.40
C GLY A 305 -22.98 -14.15 -4.56
N GLY A 306 -24.01 -14.84 -5.04
CA GLY A 306 -23.95 -16.24 -5.45
C GLY A 306 -24.92 -16.50 -6.60
N PRO A 307 -25.03 -17.75 -7.08
CA PRO A 307 -25.94 -18.09 -8.19
C PRO A 307 -27.40 -17.64 -7.97
N ASN A 308 -27.81 -17.49 -6.72
CA ASN A 308 -29.18 -17.18 -6.32
C ASN A 308 -29.32 -15.86 -5.51
N SER A 309 -28.25 -15.08 -5.34
CA SER A 309 -28.28 -13.86 -4.53
C SER A 309 -27.36 -12.79 -5.09
N SER A 310 -27.87 -11.56 -5.20
CA SER A 310 -27.03 -10.42 -5.54
C SER A 310 -26.13 -10.05 -4.36
N PRO A 311 -24.91 -9.52 -4.61
CA PRO A 311 -24.10 -8.95 -3.54
C PRO A 311 -24.83 -7.77 -2.89
N SER A 312 -24.64 -7.56 -1.60
CA SER A 312 -25.31 -6.51 -0.84
C SER A 312 -24.39 -5.93 0.24
N THR A 313 -24.58 -4.66 0.58
CA THR A 313 -23.96 -4.06 1.77
C THR A 313 -24.45 -4.79 3.02
N ARG A 314 -23.58 -4.90 4.03
CA ARG A 314 -23.97 -5.39 5.35
C ARG A 314 -24.28 -4.22 6.26
N GLU A 315 -25.47 -4.25 6.85
CA GLU A 315 -25.99 -3.23 7.77
C GLU A 315 -25.86 -3.65 9.23
N ASP A 316 -25.30 -4.84 9.52
CA ASP A 316 -25.15 -5.38 10.88
C ASP A 316 -23.87 -4.90 11.60
N ARG A 317 -23.07 -4.06 10.94
CA ARG A 317 -21.74 -3.66 11.40
C ARG A 317 -21.32 -2.31 10.87
N TYR A 318 -20.39 -1.71 11.58
CA TYR A 318 -19.61 -0.56 11.13
C TYR A 318 -18.15 -0.73 11.59
N TYR A 319 -17.31 0.21 11.20
CA TYR A 319 -15.88 0.15 11.42
C TYR A 319 -15.39 1.37 12.17
N LEU A 320 -14.31 1.20 12.90
CA LEU A 320 -13.55 2.28 13.50
C LEU A 320 -12.21 2.37 12.78
N ILE A 321 -11.79 3.58 12.44
CA ILE A 321 -10.45 3.86 11.90
C ILE A 321 -9.78 4.86 12.84
N LYS A 322 -8.63 4.47 13.39
CA LYS A 322 -7.71 5.40 14.04
C LYS A 322 -6.65 5.81 13.02
N ASP A 323 -6.63 7.09 12.65
CA ASP A 323 -5.71 7.61 11.65
C ASP A 323 -4.31 7.90 12.20
N THR A 324 -3.39 8.30 11.32
CA THR A 324 -1.99 8.63 11.66
C THR A 324 -1.83 9.83 12.58
N GLN A 325 -2.89 10.64 12.74
CA GLN A 325 -2.94 11.78 13.65
C GLN A 325 -3.69 11.42 14.94
N MET A 326 -3.96 10.14 15.19
CA MET A 326 -4.69 9.63 16.36
C MET A 326 -6.18 10.03 16.42
N ASN A 327 -6.73 10.62 15.35
CA ASN A 327 -8.17 10.82 15.24
C ASN A 327 -8.85 9.46 15.12
N VAL A 328 -10.01 9.29 15.76
CA VAL A 328 -10.82 8.08 15.61
C VAL A 328 -12.12 8.42 14.91
N TYR A 329 -12.40 7.75 13.80
CA TYR A 329 -13.65 7.86 13.06
C TYR A 329 -14.45 6.57 13.16
N LYS A 330 -15.77 6.69 13.25
CA LYS A 330 -16.71 5.60 12.92
C LYS A 330 -17.13 5.73 11.46
N LEU A 331 -17.24 4.61 10.76
CA LEU A 331 -17.53 4.57 9.32
C LEU A 331 -18.42 3.37 9.00
N ARG A 332 -19.47 3.58 8.19
CA ARG A 332 -20.23 2.47 7.59
C ARG A 332 -20.51 2.70 6.12
N PHE A 333 -20.55 1.59 5.37
CA PHE A 333 -20.95 1.62 3.97
C PHE A 333 -22.47 1.66 3.88
N LEU A 334 -22.98 2.49 2.98
CA LEU A 334 -24.42 2.71 2.77
C LEU A 334 -24.91 2.02 1.51
N SER A 335 -24.08 1.93 0.48
CA SER A 335 -24.45 1.30 -0.79
C SER A 335 -23.25 0.64 -1.48
N LEU A 336 -23.50 -0.47 -2.15
CA LEU A 336 -22.56 -1.14 -3.04
C LEU A 336 -22.54 -0.49 -4.45
N THR A 337 -23.62 0.22 -4.81
CA THR A 337 -23.84 0.74 -6.16
C THR A 337 -24.22 2.22 -6.17
N SER A 338 -23.79 2.93 -7.21
CA SER A 338 -24.28 4.28 -7.54
C SER A 338 -25.02 4.22 -8.88
N GLY A 339 -26.27 4.68 -8.90
CA GLY A 339 -27.13 4.59 -10.10
C GLY A 339 -27.37 3.15 -10.61
N GLY A 340 -27.22 2.14 -9.75
CA GLY A 340 -27.30 0.72 -10.11
C GLY A 340 -25.99 0.11 -10.62
N GLU A 341 -24.91 0.90 -10.75
CA GLU A 341 -23.58 0.41 -11.16
C GLU A 341 -22.68 0.15 -9.94
N ARG A 342 -21.97 -0.99 -9.93
CA ARG A 342 -20.94 -1.29 -8.92
C ARG A 342 -19.66 -0.49 -9.14
N GLY A 343 -18.81 -0.43 -8.12
CA GLY A 343 -17.50 0.23 -8.18
C GLY A 343 -17.53 1.70 -7.81
N ARG A 344 -18.68 2.14 -7.27
CA ARG A 344 -18.89 3.46 -6.67
C ARG A 344 -19.68 3.32 -5.37
N PRO A 345 -19.17 2.59 -4.36
CA PRO A 345 -19.88 2.46 -3.11
C PRO A 345 -19.95 3.81 -2.39
N SER A 346 -21.03 4.03 -1.65
CA SER A 346 -21.15 5.17 -0.76
C SER A 346 -20.95 4.75 0.69
N LEU A 347 -20.41 5.67 1.49
CA LEU A 347 -20.20 5.52 2.92
C LEU A 347 -20.53 6.82 3.63
N GLU A 348 -20.78 6.72 4.93
CA GLU A 348 -20.74 7.85 5.85
C GLU A 348 -19.70 7.59 6.93
N TYR A 349 -19.15 8.67 7.47
CA TYR A 349 -18.28 8.61 8.62
C TYR A 349 -18.46 9.83 9.52
N ALA A 350 -18.11 9.66 10.79
CA ALA A 350 -18.11 10.72 11.79
C ALA A 350 -16.91 10.58 12.72
N LEU A 351 -16.36 11.71 13.14
CA LEU A 351 -15.32 11.80 14.16
C LEU A 351 -15.91 11.41 15.51
N VAL A 352 -15.23 10.50 16.18
CA VAL A 352 -15.54 10.06 17.55
C VAL A 352 -14.62 10.78 18.53
N LYS A 353 -13.36 10.97 18.15
CA LYS A 353 -12.31 11.55 19.00
C LYS A 353 -11.27 12.26 18.15
N VAL A 354 -10.97 13.51 18.48
CA VAL A 354 -9.83 14.25 17.95
C VAL A 354 -8.53 13.67 18.52
N GLY A 355 -7.54 13.47 17.66
CA GLY A 355 -6.21 13.04 18.08
C GLY A 355 -5.50 14.07 18.94
N SER A 356 -4.60 13.60 19.81
CA SER A 356 -3.83 14.44 20.74
C SER A 356 -2.37 14.56 20.34
#